data_AF-A0A498QAY5-F1
#
_entry.id   AF-A0A498QAY5-F1
#
_cell.length_a   1.000
_cell.length_b   1.000
_cell.length_c   1.000
_cell.angle_alpha   90.00
_cell.angle_beta   90.00
_cell.angle_gamma   90.00
#
_symmetry.space_group_name_H-M   'P 1'
#
loop_
_entity.id
_entity.type
_entity.pdbx_description
1 polymer ?
#
loop_
_entity_poly.entity_id
_entity_poly.type
_entity_poly.pdbx_seq_one_letter_code
_entity_poly.pdbx_strand_id
1 'polypeptide(L)'
;MITIERRPGSRSIDYLPDYCPRCNPLGDQADRRVRLASLTEPTSITWPGGRRLICAYRCVGCGHQWVRRDLWDAASAGFDQKGAA
;
A
#
# COMPACT_ATOMS: atom_id res chain seq x y z
N MET A 1 3.41 15.09 -10.46
CA MET A 1 3.51 13.67 -10.07
C MET A 1 4.38 13.59 -8.84
N ILE A 2 3.86 13.07 -7.73
CA ILE A 2 4.60 12.94 -6.48
C ILE A 2 4.89 11.45 -6.28
N THR A 3 6.14 11.09 -6.01
CA THR A 3 6.55 9.73 -5.69
C THR A 3 7.27 9.73 -4.36
N ILE A 4 6.78 8.90 -3.45
CA ILE A 4 7.41 8.64 -2.17
C ILE A 4 7.98 7.23 -2.24
N GLU A 5 9.30 7.14 -2.29
CA GLU A 5 10.00 5.87 -2.11
C GLU A 5 10.22 5.62 -0.63
N ARG A 6 9.89 4.42 -0.18
CA ARG A 6 10.09 4.08 1.21
C ARG A 6 11.48 3.49 1.42
N ARG A 7 12.20 4.06 2.38
CA ARG A 7 13.39 3.43 2.96
C ARG A 7 12.96 2.49 4.08
N PRO A 8 13.57 1.31 4.23
CA PRO A 8 13.32 0.44 5.39
C PRO A 8 13.46 1.24 6.70
N GLY A 9 12.39 1.34 7.49
CA GLY A 9 12.40 2.04 8.78
C GLY A 9 11.71 3.42 8.85
N SER A 10 11.12 3.95 7.78
CA SER A 10 10.37 5.23 7.86
C SER A 10 8.97 5.05 8.49
N ARG A 11 8.64 5.91 9.48
CA ARG A 11 7.50 5.75 10.40
C ARG A 11 6.20 6.48 10.01
N SER A 12 6.16 7.31 8.95
CA SER A 12 5.06 8.29 8.80
C SER A 12 4.36 8.33 7.44
N ILE A 13 4.15 7.18 6.80
CA ILE A 13 3.07 7.09 5.81
C ILE A 13 2.02 6.23 6.48
N ASP A 14 0.81 6.77 6.62
CA ASP A 14 -0.34 5.99 7.07
C ASP A 14 -0.35 4.70 6.25
N TYR A 15 -0.26 3.60 6.97
CA TYR A 15 0.01 2.30 6.40
C TYR A 15 -1.09 2.04 5.37
N LEU A 16 -0.71 1.99 4.08
CA LEU A 16 -1.56 1.59 2.96
C LEU A 16 -1.32 0.11 2.62
N PRO A 17 -1.44 -0.83 3.58
CA PRO A 17 -0.98 -2.18 3.38
C PRO A 17 -1.92 -2.92 2.43
N ASP A 18 -1.38 -3.90 1.72
CA ASP A 18 -2.17 -4.87 0.99
C ASP A 18 -1.75 -6.27 1.43
N TYR A 19 -2.65 -7.25 1.30
CA TYR A 19 -2.27 -8.64 1.54
C TYR A 19 -1.54 -9.19 0.32
N CYS A 20 -0.43 -9.89 0.53
CA CYS A 20 0.27 -10.54 -0.57
C CYS A 20 -0.65 -11.55 -1.28
N PRO A 21 -0.95 -11.39 -2.58
CA PRO A 21 -1.91 -12.23 -3.29
C PRO A 21 -1.42 -13.69 -3.46
N ARG A 22 -0.12 -13.94 -3.27
CA ARG A 22 0.44 -15.30 -3.26
C ARG A 22 0.35 -15.98 -1.89
N CYS A 23 0.67 -15.26 -0.81
CA CYS A 23 0.60 -15.83 0.54
C CYS A 23 -0.84 -15.88 1.06
N ASN A 24 -1.70 -15.00 0.58
CA ASN A 24 -3.07 -14.84 0.99
C ASN A 24 -3.99 -14.54 -0.21
N PRO A 25 -4.28 -15.56 -1.03
CA PRO A 25 -5.11 -15.39 -2.23
C PRO A 25 -6.59 -15.07 -1.91
N LEU A 26 -7.05 -15.38 -0.70
CA LEU A 26 -8.41 -15.08 -0.23
C LEU A 26 -8.53 -13.69 0.41
N GLY A 27 -7.43 -12.95 0.52
CA GLY A 27 -7.39 -11.59 1.07
C GLY A 27 -7.92 -11.51 2.50
N ASP A 28 -9.00 -10.75 2.69
CA ASP A 28 -9.61 -10.50 4.00
C ASP A 28 -10.33 -11.73 4.58
N GLN A 29 -10.64 -12.72 3.74
CA GLN A 29 -11.33 -13.97 4.13
C GLN A 29 -10.39 -15.05 4.68
N ALA A 30 -9.07 -14.87 4.60
CA ALA A 30 -8.13 -15.83 5.18
C ALA A 30 -8.11 -15.77 6.71
N ASP A 31 -7.66 -16.87 7.33
CA ASP A 31 -7.48 -16.91 8.77
C ASP A 31 -6.54 -15.78 9.25
N ARG A 32 -6.68 -15.43 10.54
CA ARG A 32 -5.95 -14.32 11.14
C ARG A 32 -4.43 -14.46 11.00
N ARG A 33 -3.88 -15.67 11.09
CA ARG A 33 -2.43 -15.89 11.03
C ARG A 33 -1.91 -15.62 9.62
N VAL A 34 -2.61 -16.11 8.61
CA VAL A 34 -2.30 -15.85 7.19
C VAL A 34 -2.42 -14.36 6.88
N ARG A 35 -3.45 -13.68 7.38
CA ARG A 35 -3.60 -12.22 7.22
C ARG A 35 -2.43 -11.45 7.81
N LEU A 36 -2.05 -11.74 9.05
CA LEU A 36 -0.92 -11.06 9.70
C LEU A 36 0.42 -11.33 8.99
N ALA A 37 0.64 -12.56 8.51
CA ALA A 37 1.86 -12.94 7.82
C ALA A 37 1.97 -12.37 6.39
N SER A 38 0.84 -12.07 5.76
CA SER A 38 0.77 -11.58 4.37
C SER A 38 0.58 -10.07 4.25
N LEU A 39 0.24 -9.38 5.34
CA LEU A 39 0.06 -7.93 5.36
C LEU A 39 1.38 -7.25 4.98
N THR A 40 1.36 -6.51 3.87
CA THR A 40 2.57 -5.96 3.25
C THR A 40 2.38 -4.47 3.02
N GLU A 41 3.34 -3.69 3.50
CA GLU A 41 3.39 -2.24 3.30
C GLU A 41 3.96 -1.92 1.91
N PRO A 42 3.53 -0.80 1.29
CA PRO A 42 4.05 -0.43 -0.01
C PRO A 42 5.53 -0.03 0.07
N THR A 43 6.30 -0.41 -0.94
CA THR A 43 7.69 0.02 -1.15
C THR A 43 7.75 1.39 -1.80
N SER A 44 6.74 1.74 -2.60
CA SER A 44 6.60 3.07 -3.20
C SER A 44 5.13 3.45 -3.35
N ILE A 45 4.86 4.74 -3.19
CA ILE A 45 3.56 5.34 -3.42
C ILE A 45 3.74 6.45 -4.43
N THR A 46 2.98 6.39 -5.52
CA THR A 46 2.98 7.39 -6.57
C THR A 46 1.60 7.98 -6.70
N TRP A 47 1.53 9.31 -6.61
CA TRP A 47 0.33 10.07 -6.91
C TRP A 47 0.48 10.79 -8.26
N PRO A 48 -0.29 10.37 -9.29
CA PRO A 48 -0.26 11.00 -10.60
C PRO A 48 -1.02 12.34 -10.67
N GLY A 49 -1.63 12.81 -9.57
CA GLY A 49 -2.45 14.04 -9.53
C GLY A 49 -3.95 13.82 -9.70
N GLY A 50 -4.42 12.56 -9.69
CA GLY A 50 -5.83 12.20 -9.77
C GLY A 50 -6.43 11.79 -8.41
N ARG A 51 -7.57 11.09 -8.41
CA ARG A 51 -8.15 10.59 -7.15
C ARG A 51 -7.46 9.34 -6.60
N ARG A 52 -6.70 8.60 -7.43
CA ARG A 52 -6.16 7.28 -7.10
C ARG A 52 -4.65 7.32 -6.90
N LEU A 53 -4.16 6.41 -6.07
CA LEU A 53 -2.74 6.14 -5.90
C LEU A 53 -2.31 4.92 -6.70
N ILE A 54 -1.02 4.92 -7.03
CA ILE A 54 -0.31 3.75 -7.53
C ILE A 54 0.63 3.31 -6.42
N CYS A 55 0.36 2.16 -5.81
CA CYS A 55 1.17 1.60 -4.74
C CYS A 55 1.88 0.34 -5.24
N ALA A 56 3.20 0.28 -5.09
CA ALA A 56 3.98 -0.93 -5.36
C ALA A 56 4.34 -1.62 -4.04
N TYR A 57 4.34 -2.94 -4.04
CA TYR A 57 4.53 -3.79 -2.86
C TYR A 57 5.57 -4.87 -3.14
N ARG A 58 6.24 -5.31 -2.07
CA ARG A 58 7.11 -6.50 -2.07
C ARG A 58 6.91 -7.29 -0.79
N CYS A 59 6.40 -8.51 -0.91
CA CYS A 59 6.20 -9.38 0.24
C CYS A 59 7.55 -9.79 0.85
N VAL A 60 7.74 -9.58 2.14
CA VAL A 60 8.94 -10.01 2.87
C VAL A 60 9.00 -11.53 3.00
N GLY A 61 7.83 -12.20 3.11
CA GLY A 61 7.76 -13.65 3.28
C GLY A 61 8.10 -14.44 2.02
N CYS A 62 7.51 -14.10 0.87
CA CYS A 62 7.70 -14.86 -0.38
C CYS A 62 8.44 -14.11 -1.50
N GLY A 63 8.79 -12.84 -1.28
CA GLY A 63 9.48 -12.01 -2.28
C GLY A 63 8.61 -11.52 -3.44
N HIS A 64 7.34 -11.92 -3.52
CA HIS A 64 6.43 -11.51 -4.60
C HIS A 64 6.24 -10.00 -4.64
N GLN A 65 6.23 -9.44 -5.84
CA GLN A 65 6.03 -8.02 -6.10
C GLN A 65 4.73 -7.80 -6.87
N TRP A 66 3.98 -6.77 -6.52
CA TRP A 66 2.75 -6.39 -7.21
C TRP A 66 2.49 -4.89 -7.10
N VAL A 67 1.56 -4.41 -7.93
CA VAL A 67 1.15 -3.01 -7.99
C VAL A 67 -0.37 -2.93 -7.88
N ARG A 68 -0.87 -2.01 -7.05
CA ARG A 68 -2.28 -1.65 -6.94
C ARG A 68 -2.50 -0.23 -7.44
N ARG A 69 -3.58 -0.03 -8.21
CA ARG A 69 -4.00 1.28 -8.74
C ARG A 69 -5.42 1.67 -8.29
N ASP A 70 -6.06 0.76 -7.58
CA ASP A 70 -7.49 0.68 -7.33
C ASP A 70 -7.80 0.62 -5.82
N LEU A 71 -6.81 0.27 -4.99
CA LEU A 71 -7.01 0.05 -3.57
C LEU A 71 -7.07 1.35 -2.77
N TRP A 72 -6.19 2.31 -3.08
CA TRP A 72 -6.01 3.52 -2.29
C TRP A 72 -6.27 4.79 -3.11
N ASP A 73 -6.79 5.80 -2.42
CA ASP A 73 -7.04 7.12 -2.98
C ASP A 73 -6.06 8.17 -2.44
N ALA A 74 -6.04 9.33 -3.09
CA ALA A 74 -5.15 10.43 -2.73
C ALA A 74 -5.36 10.89 -1.27
N ALA A 75 -6.60 10.83 -0.77
CA ALA A 75 -6.96 11.17 0.60
C ALA A 75 -6.30 10.21 1.61
N SER A 76 -6.27 8.90 1.30
CA SER A 76 -5.63 7.87 2.13
C SER A 76 -4.14 8.12 2.35
N ALA A 77 -3.45 8.79 1.43
CA ALA A 77 -2.05 9.19 1.57
C ALA A 77 -1.85 10.66 2.00
N GLY A 78 -2.91 11.35 2.42
CA GLY A 78 -2.85 12.76 2.84
C GLY A 78 -2.58 13.75 1.69
N PHE A 79 -2.76 13.33 0.44
CA PHE A 79 -2.57 14.22 -0.72
C PHE A 79 -3.83 15.02 -1.09
N ASP A 80 -5.02 14.59 -0.66
CA ASP A 80 -6.26 15.37 -0.85
C ASP A 80 -6.39 16.37 0.32
N GLN A 81 -5.71 17.51 0.21
CA GLN A 81 -5.91 18.64 1.12
C GLN A 81 -7.22 19.37 0.78
N LYS A 82 -8.36 18.76 1.11
CA LYS A 82 -9.58 19.55 1.31
C LYS A 82 -9.54 20.17 2.69
N GLY A 83 -8.82 21.29 2.83
CA GLY A 83 -8.80 22.04 4.11
C GLY A 83 -7.67 23.05 4.33
N ALA A 84 -7.10 23.66 3.28
CA ALA A 84 -6.30 24.88 3.42
C ALA A 84 -6.97 26.01 2.62
N ALA A 85 -8.20 26.34 3.01
CA ALA A 85 -8.94 27.53 2.57
C ALA A 85 -9.59 28.16 3.80
#